data_AF-A0A2W5QZY0-F1
#
_entry.id   AF-A0A2W5QZY0-F1
#
_cell.length_a   1.000
_cell.length_b   1.000
_cell.length_c   1.000
_cell.angle_alpha   90.00
_cell.angle_beta   90.00
_cell.angle_gamma   90.00
#
_symmetry.space_group_name_H-M   'P 1'
#
loop_
_entity.id
_entity.type
_entity.pdbx_description
1 polymer ?
#
loop_
_entity_poly.entity_id
_entity_poly.type
_entity_poly.pdbx_seq_one_letter_code
_entity_poly.pdbx_strand_id
1 'polypeptide(L)' 'NARAANSAAARLDAGLRLIAGVEVQGAVEANMLFVRLPQPMIEGLLRQGFRFYTDRWGPGVVRLVTSFLTTSEDVDRLL' A
#
# COMPACT_ATOMS: atom_id res chain seq x y z
N ASN A 1 18.44 2.39 2.88
CA ASN A 1 18.82 1.68 1.63
C ASN A 1 17.61 1.61 0.70
N ALA A 2 17.75 2.04 -0.56
CA ALA A 2 16.68 2.01 -1.57
C ALA A 2 16.20 0.57 -1.90
N ARG A 3 17.12 -0.41 -1.90
CA ARG A 3 16.77 -1.81 -2.17
C ARG A 3 15.78 -2.39 -1.17
N ALA A 4 15.94 -2.06 0.11
CA ALA A 4 15.05 -2.52 1.17
C ALA A 4 13.63 -1.96 1.01
N ALA A 5 13.53 -0.66 0.72
CA ALA A 5 12.25 0.00 0.47
C ALA A 5 11.55 -0.58 -0.78
N ASN A 6 12.27 -0.72 -1.89
CA ASN A 6 11.72 -1.30 -3.11
C ASN A 6 11.27 -2.76 -2.91
N SER A 7 12.01 -3.55 -2.13
CA SER A 7 11.62 -4.92 -1.81
C SER A 7 10.35 -4.99 -0.96
N ALA A 8 10.18 -4.07 -0.01
CA ALA A 8 8.96 -3.97 0.79
C ALA A 8 7.75 -3.59 -0.08
N ALA A 9 7.92 -2.63 -1.00
CA ALA A 9 6.88 -2.25 -1.96
C ALA A 9 6.48 -3.41 -2.87
N ALA A 10 7.44 -4.19 -3.37
CA ALA A 10 7.16 -5.36 -4.20
C ALA A 10 6.40 -6.46 -3.44
N ARG A 11 6.76 -6.71 -2.16
CA ARG A 11 6.01 -7.66 -1.31
C ARG A 11 4.57 -7.18 -1.07
N LEU A 12 4.42 -5.88 -0.84
CA LEU A 12 3.10 -5.29 -0.62
C LEU A 12 2.24 -5.35 -1.89
N ASP A 13 2.80 -5.08 -3.07
CA ASP A 13 2.13 -5.26 -4.36
C ASP A 13 1.63 -6.69 -4.54
N ALA A 14 2.50 -7.68 -4.30
CA ALA A 14 2.16 -9.09 -4.43
C ALA A 14 1.01 -9.51 -3.51
N GLY A 15 1.02 -9.06 -2.25
CA GLY A 15 -0.05 -9.36 -1.30
C GLY A 15 -1.37 -8.65 -1.62
N LEU A 16 -1.33 -7.37 -1.96
CA LEU A 16 -2.52 -6.57 -2.25
C LEU A 16 -3.27 -7.08 -3.49
N ARG A 17 -2.55 -7.57 -4.51
CA ARG A 17 -3.16 -8.16 -5.72
C ARG A 17 -3.96 -9.44 -5.44
N LEU A 18 -3.76 -10.09 -4.29
CA LEU A 18 -4.52 -11.29 -3.89
C LEU A 18 -5.81 -10.94 -3.15
N ILE A 19 -6.00 -9.69 -2.73
CA ILE A 19 -7.16 -9.27 -1.95
C ILE A 19 -8.30 -8.88 -2.89
N ALA A 20 -9.45 -9.53 -2.75
CA ALA A 20 -10.63 -9.21 -3.54
C ALA A 20 -11.09 -7.75 -3.32
N GLY A 21 -11.32 -7.03 -4.41
CA GLY A 21 -11.73 -5.62 -4.37
C GLY A 21 -10.57 -4.62 -4.27
N VAL A 22 -9.33 -5.09 -4.19
CA VAL A 22 -8.13 -4.25 -4.23
C VAL A 22 -7.55 -4.24 -5.65
N GLU A 23 -7.23 -3.05 -6.16
CA GLU A 23 -6.66 -2.87 -7.50
C GLU A 23 -5.39 -2.03 -7.41
N VAL A 24 -4.23 -2.64 -7.67
CA VAL A 24 -2.96 -1.92 -7.76
C VAL A 24 -2.83 -1.28 -9.14
N GLN A 25 -2.63 0.04 -9.16
CA GLN A 25 -2.54 0.86 -10.36
C GLN A 25 -1.10 0.85 -10.90
N GLY A 26 -0.93 0.32 -12.11
CA GLY A 26 0.37 0.31 -12.81
C GLY A 26 1.38 -0.68 -12.22
N ALA A 27 2.65 -0.49 -12.61
CA ALA A 27 3.78 -1.28 -12.16
C ALA A 27 4.44 -0.64 -10.93
N VAL A 28 4.85 -1.47 -9.96
CA VAL A 28 5.58 -1.02 -8.76
C VAL A 28 7.07 -1.07 -9.06
N GLU A 29 7.61 0.04 -9.59
CA GLU A 29 9.01 0.14 -10.03
C GLU A 29 9.94 0.72 -8.94
N ALA A 30 9.37 1.22 -7.85
CA ALA A 30 10.09 1.88 -6.76
C ALA A 30 9.45 1.53 -5.40
N ASN A 31 9.68 2.36 -4.39
CA ASN A 31 9.19 2.19 -3.03
C ASN A 31 7.75 2.71 -2.81
N MET A 32 6.98 2.92 -3.89
CA MET A 32 5.67 3.55 -3.84
C MET A 32 4.69 2.84 -4.76
N LEU A 33 3.44 2.76 -4.32
CA LEU A 33 2.33 2.16 -5.06
C LEU A 33 1.04 2.98 -4.89
N PHE A 34 0.25 3.00 -5.95
CA PHE A 34 -1.09 3.55 -5.96
C PHE A 34 -2.09 2.41 -5.99
N VAL A 35 -3.04 2.43 -5.08
CA VAL A 35 -3.96 1.30 -4.87
C VAL A 35 -5.37 1.83 -4.74
N ARG A 36 -6.29 1.30 -5.54
CA ARG A 36 -7.71 1.54 -5.33
C ARG A 36 -8.23 0.55 -4.29
N LEU A 37 -8.80 1.10 -3.23
CA LEU A 37 -9.39 0.36 -2.12
C LEU A 37 -10.88 0.72 -1.99
N PRO A 38 -11.73 -0.22 -1.58
CA PRO A 38 -13.08 0.08 -1.13
C PRO A 38 -13.06 1.04 0.06
N GLN A 39 -14.01 1.98 0.11
CA GLN A 39 -14.11 2.96 1.19
C GLN A 39 -14.08 2.36 2.61
N PRO A 40 -14.77 1.23 2.90
CA PRO A 40 -14.72 0.61 4.23
C PRO A 40 -13.32 0.13 4.64
N MET A 41 -12.49 -0.29 3.67
CA MET A 41 -11.10 -0.68 3.93
C MET A 41 -10.24 0.53 4.27
N ILE A 42 -10.39 1.63 3.53
CA ILE A 42 -9.69 2.89 3.80
C ILE A 42 -9.96 3.34 5.23
N GLU A 43 -11.23 3.40 5.62
CA GLU A 43 -11.63 3.81 6.97
C GLU A 43 -11.14 2.84 8.04
N GLY A 44 -11.19 1.53 7.77
CA GLY A 44 -10.68 0.50 8.66
C GLY A 44 -9.19 0.65 8.94
N LEU A 45 -8.39 0.86 7.90
CA LEU A 45 -6.94 1.06 8.02
C LEU A 45 -6.62 2.36 8.77
N LEU A 46 -7.33 3.46 8.49
CA LEU A 46 -7.13 4.73 9.20
C LEU A 46 -7.46 4.60 10.70
N ARG A 47 -8.52 3.84 11.06
CA ARG A 47 -8.87 3.54 12.46
C ARG A 47 -7.83 2.66 13.16
N GLN A 48 -7.19 1.74 12.44
CA GLN A 48 -6.09 0.93 12.95
C GLN A 48 -4.78 1.72 13.12
N GLY A 49 -4.76 3.00 12.74
CA GLY A 49 -3.62 3.88 12.92
C GLY A 49 -2.71 4.00 11.70
N PHE A 50 -3.02 3.30 10.59
CA PHE A 50 -2.29 3.49 9.35
C PHE A 50 -2.45 4.93 8.85
N ARG A 51 -1.41 5.42 8.16
CA ARG A 51 -1.33 6.77 7.61
C ARG A 51 -0.92 6.70 6.17
N PHE A 52 -1.77 7.22 5.30
CA PHE A 52 -1.54 7.31 3.87
C PHE A 52 -2.36 8.45 3.28
N TYR A 53 -2.04 8.83 2.04
CA TYR A 53 -2.79 9.84 1.32
C TYR A 53 -3.92 9.16 0.54
N THR A 54 -5.12 9.74 0.58
CA THR A 54 -6.30 9.35 -0.23
C THR A 54 -6.87 10.58 -0.96
N ASP A 55 -7.79 10.37 -1.90
CA ASP A 55 -8.62 11.38 -2.58
C ASP A 55 -7.89 12.39 -3.47
N ARG A 56 -6.60 12.17 -3.77
CA ARG A 56 -5.81 13.03 -4.69
C ARG A 56 -5.70 12.49 -6.12
N TRP A 57 -5.88 11.19 -6.30
CA TRP A 57 -5.67 10.50 -7.59
C TRP A 57 -6.95 9.86 -8.13
N GLY A 58 -8.09 10.20 -7.52
CA GLY A 58 -9.41 9.66 -7.83
C GLY A 58 -10.04 8.98 -6.62
N PRO A 59 -11.36 8.68 -6.71
CA PRO A 59 -12.09 8.05 -5.62
C PRO A 59 -11.48 6.71 -5.21
N GLY A 60 -11.24 6.55 -3.91
CA GLY A 60 -10.71 5.32 -3.31
C GLY A 60 -9.24 5.03 -3.66
N VAL A 61 -8.52 5.93 -4.34
CA VAL A 61 -7.11 5.73 -4.68
C VAL A 61 -6.23 6.24 -3.55
N VAL A 62 -5.49 5.33 -2.93
CA VAL A 62 -4.51 5.61 -1.88
C VAL A 62 -3.09 5.52 -2.41
N ARG A 63 -2.19 6.30 -1.82
CA ARG A 63 -0.74 6.21 -2.07
C ARG A 63 -0.03 5.64 -0.86
N LEU A 64 0.55 4.46 -1.05
CA LEU A 64 1.36 3.79 -0.04
C LEU A 64 2.83 3.97 -0.40
N VAL A 65 3.64 4.31 0.61
CA VAL A 65 5.08 4.54 0.45
C VAL A 65 5.79 3.72 1.51
N THR A 66 6.74 2.91 1.06
CA THR A 66 7.62 2.14 1.94
C THR A 66 8.94 2.87 2.10
N SER A 67 9.57 2.72 3.25
CA SER A 67 10.88 3.28 3.54
C SER A 67 11.89 2.16 3.80
N PHE A 68 13.16 2.52 3.96
CA PHE A 68 14.18 1.56 4.37
C PHE A 68 13.99 1.02 5.80
N LEU A 69 13.09 1.62 6.59
CA LEU A 69 12.68 1.15 7.91
C LEU A 69 11.45 0.26 7.87
N THR A 70 10.75 0.18 6.73
CA THR A 70 9.58 -0.68 6.59
C THR A 70 10.02 -2.13 6.73
N THR A 71 9.56 -2.78 7.79
CA THR A 71 9.87 -4.17 8.07
C THR A 71 8.91 -5.11 7.32
N SER A 72 9.26 -6.38 7.26
CA SER A 72 8.34 -7.41 6.75
C SER A 72 7.07 -7.49 7.59
N GLU A 73 7.17 -7.31 8.91
CA GLU A 73 6.02 -7.31 9.82
C GLU A 73 5.09 -6.12 9.55
N ASP A 74 5.63 -4.93 9.22
CA ASP A 74 4.79 -3.79 8.85
C ASP A 74 4.00 -4.05 7.55
N VAL A 75 4.63 -4.74 6.58
CA VAL A 75 3.96 -5.16 5.35
C VAL A 75 2.88 -6.19 5.66
N ASP A 76 3.19 -7.19 6.49
CA ASP A 76 2.25 -8.25 6.87
C ASP A 76 1.08 -7.76 7.72
N ARG A 77 1.27 -6.70 8.53
CA ARG A 77 0.18 -6.06 9.27
C ARG A 77 -0.80 -5.29 8.37
N LEU A 78 -0.35 -4.87 7.18
CA LEU A 78 -1.19 -4.13 6.24
C LEU A 78 -2.01 -5.06 5.32
N LEU A 79 -1.48 -6.26 5.05
CA LEU A 79 -2.13 -7.30 4.24
C LEU A 79 -3.19 -8.06 5.04
#